data_AF-A0A4R5K0V7-F1
#
_entry.id   AF-A0A4R5K0V7-F1
#
_cell.length_a   1.000
_cell.length_b   1.000
_cell.length_c   1.000
_cell.angle_alpha   90.00
_cell.angle_beta   90.00
_cell.angle_gamma   90.00
#
_symmetry.space_group_name_H-M   'P 1'
#
loop_
_entity.id
_entity.type
_entity.pdbx_description
1 polymer ?
#
loop_
_entity_poly.entity_id
_entity_poly.type
_entity_poly.pdbx_seq_one_letter_code
_entity_poly.pdbx_strand_id
1 'polypeptide(L)'
;MKTLQCTHRNHTITASVETHDGIPTPFAGGCLITDPEGHTSRRLSLPVKMAFMADLENAQHASLAHGKWLVDQQLDRHQHVF
;
A
#
# COMPACT_ATOMS: atom_id res chain seq x y z
N MET A 1 0.03 -17.50 0.69
CA MET A 1 -0.96 -16.40 0.78
C MET A 1 -0.85 -15.59 -0.50
N LYS A 2 -1.96 -15.25 -1.16
CA LYS A 2 -1.93 -14.44 -2.38
C LYS A 2 -1.90 -12.97 -1.94
N THR A 3 -0.85 -12.27 -2.32
CA THR A 3 -0.76 -10.82 -2.11
C THR A 3 -1.81 -10.13 -2.97
N LEU A 4 -2.68 -9.33 -2.34
CA LEU A 4 -3.72 -8.60 -3.05
C LEU A 4 -3.10 -7.47 -3.89
N GLN A 5 -3.56 -7.31 -5.13
CA GLN A 5 -3.13 -6.23 -6.02
C GLN A 5 -4.29 -5.66 -6.83
N CYS A 6 -4.16 -4.44 -7.31
CA CYS A 6 -5.08 -3.82 -8.25
C CYS A 6 -4.36 -2.87 -9.20
N THR A 7 -4.99 -2.55 -10.32
CA THR A 7 -4.52 -1.50 -11.23
C THR A 7 -5.35 -0.23 -11.03
N HIS A 8 -4.68 0.91 -10.90
CA HIS A 8 -5.31 2.23 -10.75
C HIS A 8 -4.55 3.27 -11.56
N ARG A 9 -5.24 3.97 -12.48
CA ARG A 9 -4.64 5.00 -13.37
C ARG A 9 -3.32 4.53 -14.00
N ASN A 10 -3.31 3.32 -14.57
CA ASN A 10 -2.17 2.62 -15.19
C ASN A 10 -1.01 2.23 -14.26
N HIS A 11 -1.15 2.41 -12.95
CA HIS A 11 -0.19 1.93 -11.96
C HIS A 11 -0.68 0.61 -11.37
N THR A 12 0.24 -0.32 -11.13
CA THR A 12 -0.07 -1.53 -10.36
C THR A 12 0.23 -1.29 -8.90
N ILE A 13 -0.78 -1.44 -8.04
CA ILE A 13 -0.65 -1.30 -6.60
C ILE A 13 -0.73 -2.69 -6.00
N THR A 14 0.31 -3.07 -5.28
CA THR A 14 0.39 -4.37 -4.60
C THR A 14 0.42 -4.14 -3.10
N ALA A 15 -0.48 -4.77 -2.37
CA ALA A 15 -0.47 -4.74 -0.91
C ALA A 15 0.83 -5.37 -0.39
N SER A 16 1.44 -4.77 0.61
CA SER A 16 2.68 -5.22 1.22
C SER A 16 2.51 -5.12 2.73
N VAL A 17 1.90 -6.18 3.28
CA VAL A 17 1.62 -6.30 4.71
C VAL A 17 2.76 -7.04 5.37
N GLU A 18 3.32 -6.43 6.42
CA GLU A 18 4.32 -7.06 7.29
C GLU A 18 3.60 -7.58 8.55
N THR A 19 3.96 -8.78 9.00
CA THR A 19 3.38 -9.40 10.19
C THR A 19 4.35 -9.26 11.37
N HIS A 20 3.83 -8.80 12.50
CA HIS A 20 4.51 -8.68 13.77
C HIS A 20 3.75 -9.49 14.81
N ASP A 21 4.22 -10.70 15.10
CA ASP A 21 3.55 -11.59 16.05
C ASP A 21 3.62 -11.06 17.50
N GLY A 22 2.63 -11.44 18.31
CA GLY A 22 2.63 -11.14 19.74
C GLY A 22 2.03 -9.78 20.15
N ILE A 23 1.46 -9.02 19.21
CA ILE A 23 0.72 -7.78 19.51
C ILE A 23 -0.75 -7.88 19.06
N PRO A 24 -1.69 -7.12 19.66
CA PRO A 24 -3.11 -7.18 19.32
C PRO A 24 -3.45 -6.80 17.86
N THR A 25 -2.58 -6.02 17.21
CA THR A 25 -2.71 -5.57 15.83
C THR A 25 -1.46 -5.95 15.03
N PRO A 26 -1.29 -7.23 14.66
CA PRO A 26 -0.01 -7.73 14.17
C PRO A 26 0.30 -7.31 12.72
N PHE A 27 -0.66 -6.79 11.97
CA PHE A 27 -0.50 -6.54 10.55
C PHE A 27 -0.16 -5.07 10.26
N ALA A 28 1.09 -4.80 9.91
CA ALA A 28 1.54 -3.49 9.45
C ALA A 28 1.23 -3.33 7.95
N GLY A 29 0.31 -2.42 7.61
CA GLY A 29 -0.09 -2.11 6.23
C GLY A 29 0.95 -1.30 5.46
N GLY A 30 1.01 -1.52 4.15
CA GLY A 30 1.87 -0.80 3.23
C GLY A 30 1.62 -1.26 1.79
N CYS A 31 2.11 -0.52 0.80
CA CYS A 31 1.96 -0.90 -0.60
C CYS A 31 3.26 -0.71 -1.39
N LEU A 32 3.36 -1.45 -2.50
CA LEU A 32 4.31 -1.22 -3.58
C LEU A 32 3.52 -0.63 -4.75
N ILE A 33 4.08 0.36 -5.43
CA ILE A 33 3.49 0.96 -6.61
C ILE A 33 4.44 0.75 -7.78
N THR A 34 3.96 0.08 -8.82
CA THR A 34 4.67 -0.07 -10.08
C THR A 34 4.07 0.90 -11.10
N ASP A 35 4.92 1.76 -11.67
CA ASP A 35 4.53 2.72 -12.69
C ASP A 35 4.26 2.03 -14.05
N PRO A 36 3.71 2.75 -15.04
CA PRO A 36 3.46 2.20 -16.37
C PRO A 36 4.73 1.77 -17.14
N GLU A 37 5.91 2.28 -16.76
CA GLU A 37 7.21 1.93 -17.36
C GLU A 37 7.82 0.68 -16.72
N GLY A 38 7.24 0.20 -15.61
CA GLY A 38 7.65 -0.99 -14.88
C GLY A 38 8.54 -0.71 -13.67
N HIS A 39 8.84 0.55 -13.33
CA HIS A 39 9.59 0.88 -12.12
C HIS A 39 8.71 0.69 -10.90
N THR A 40 9.22 -0.06 -9.93
CA THR A 40 8.51 -0.33 -8.68
C THR A 40 9.12 0.44 -7.53
N SER A 41 8.27 1.11 -6.75
CA SER A 41 8.68 1.84 -5.56
C SER A 41 9.26 0.90 -4.49
N ARG A 42 9.94 1.49 -3.49
CA ARG A 42 10.10 0.83 -2.19
C ARG A 42 8.73 0.68 -1.52
N ARG A 43 8.65 -0.13 -0.45
CA ARG A 43 7.42 -0.25 0.34
C ARG A 43 7.03 1.10 0.94
N LEU A 44 5.84 1.57 0.61
CA LEU A 44 5.22 2.78 1.13
C LEU A 44 4.31 2.37 2.27
N SER A 45 4.73 2.63 3.51
CA SER A 45 3.97 2.27 4.71
C SER A 45 2.70 3.11 4.84
N LEU A 46 1.69 2.53 5.48
CA LEU A 46 0.50 3.29 5.85
C LEU A 46 0.86 4.41 6.85
N PRO A 47 0.07 5.52 6.89
CA PRO A 47 0.23 6.55 7.90
C PRO A 47 0.18 5.96 9.31
N VAL A 48 1.06 6.41 10.22
CA VAL A 48 1.26 5.84 11.56
C VAL A 48 -0.04 5.57 12.33
N LYS A 49 -1.02 6.48 12.24
CA LYS A 49 -2.32 6.35 12.91
C LYS A 49 -3.16 5.15 12.45
N MET A 50 -2.89 4.62 11.26
CA MET A 50 -3.62 3.52 10.61
C MET A 50 -2.68 2.37 10.20
N ALA A 51 -1.44 2.38 10.69
CA ALA A 51 -0.39 1.49 10.19
C ALA A 51 -0.61 0.04 10.59
N PHE A 52 -1.22 -0.22 11.75
CA PHE A 52 -1.38 -1.58 12.29
C PHE A 52 -2.84 -1.98 12.39
N MET A 53 -3.16 -3.22 12.01
CA MET A 53 -4.52 -3.77 12.03
C MET A 53 -4.54 -5.17 12.64
N ALA A 54 -5.68 -5.53 13.23
CA ALA A 54 -5.91 -6.86 13.82
C ALA A 54 -6.22 -7.93 12.77
N ASP A 55 -6.67 -7.53 11.59
CA ASP A 55 -7.10 -8.41 10.51
C ASP A 55 -6.28 -8.18 9.25
N LEU A 56 -5.82 -9.28 8.64
CA LEU A 56 -4.93 -9.25 7.49
C LEU A 56 -5.65 -8.77 6.22
N GLU A 57 -6.90 -9.16 6.02
CA GLU A 57 -7.67 -8.76 4.83
C GLU A 57 -7.92 -7.25 4.86
N ASN A 58 -8.29 -6.71 6.02
CA ASN A 58 -8.40 -5.28 6.25
C ASN A 58 -7.07 -4.56 6.01
N ALA A 59 -5.95 -5.11 6.50
CA ALA A 59 -4.63 -4.54 6.23
C ALA A 59 -4.29 -4.50 4.74
N GLN A 60 -4.65 -5.54 3.98
CA GLN A 60 -4.45 -5.60 2.53
C GLN A 60 -5.34 -4.59 1.80
N HIS A 61 -6.63 -4.50 2.15
CA HIS A 61 -7.55 -3.54 1.54
C HIS A 61 -7.17 -2.09 1.84
N ALA A 62 -6.78 -1.79 3.07
CA ALA A 62 -6.29 -0.46 3.46
C ALA A 62 -4.99 -0.11 2.72
N SER A 63 -4.11 -1.09 2.51
CA SER A 63 -2.90 -0.94 1.70
C SER A 63 -3.19 -0.55 0.25
N LEU A 64 -4.18 -1.19 -0.38
CA LEU A 64 -4.60 -0.82 -1.73
C LEU A 64 -5.23 0.58 -1.77
N ALA A 65 -6.10 0.89 -0.80
CA ALA A 65 -6.71 2.21 -0.72
C ALA A 65 -5.66 3.32 -0.56
N HIS A 66 -4.63 3.08 0.26
CA HIS A 66 -3.52 4.00 0.41
C HIS A 66 -2.72 4.18 -0.88
N GLY A 67 -2.39 3.09 -1.58
CA GLY A 67 -1.69 3.16 -2.86
C GLY A 67 -2.46 3.93 -3.92
N LYS A 68 -3.79 3.78 -3.99
CA LYS A 68 -4.64 4.54 -4.92
C LYS A 68 -4.56 6.04 -4.62
N TRP A 69 -4.69 6.40 -3.36
CA TRP A 69 -4.58 7.79 -2.92
C TRP A 69 -3.20 8.40 -3.20
N LEU A 70 -2.11 7.63 -3.06
CA LEU A 70 -0.77 8.08 -3.40
C LEU A 70 -0.61 8.36 -4.90
N VAL A 71 -1.09 7.46 -5.75
CA VAL A 71 -1.11 7.67 -7.21
C VAL A 71 -1.93 8.92 -7.57
N ASP A 72 -3.11 9.10 -6.96
CA ASP A 72 -3.92 10.28 -7.20
C ASP A 72 -3.19 11.58 -6.79
N GLN A 73 -2.53 11.59 -5.62
CA GLN A 73 -1.72 12.74 -5.22
C GLN A 73 -0.55 13.02 -6.17
N GLN A 74 0.10 11.98 -6.68
CA GLN A 74 1.19 12.13 -7.64
C GLN A 74 0.72 12.83 -8.91
N LEU A 75 -0.39 12.35 -9.47
CA LEU A 75 -0.90 12.81 -10.75
C LEU A 75 -1.62 14.16 -10.64
N ASP A 76 -2.37 14.40 -9.57
CA ASP A 76 -3.22 15.57 -9.45
C ASP A 76 -2.53 16.76 -8.75
N ARG A 77 -1.48 16.52 -7.94
CA ARG A 77 -0.80 17.57 -7.14
C ARG A 77 0.68 17.77 -7.45
N HIS A 78 1.25 17.08 -8.45
CA HIS A 78 2.70 17.07 -8.75
C HIS A 78 3.59 16.71 -7.53
N GLN A 79 3.06 16.03 -6.51
CA GLN A 79 3.89 15.52 -5.43
C GLN A 79 4.61 14.27 -5.90
N HIS A 80 5.94 14.34 -6.03
CA HIS A 80 6.76 13.18 -6.41
C HIS A 80 6.63 12.08 -5.35
N VAL A 81 6.19 10.89 -5.79
CA VAL A 81 6.12 9.67 -4.97
C VAL A 81 7.42 8.84 -5.07
N PHE A 82 8.39 9.33 -5.86
CA PHE A 82 9.69 8.72 -6.10
C PHE A 82 10.83 9.55 -5.51
#